data_AF-A0A7V4QQA9-F1
#
_entry.id   AF-A0A7V4QQA9-F1
#
_cell.length_a   1.000
_cell.length_b   1.000
_cell.length_c   1.000
_cell.angle_alpha   90.00
_cell.angle_beta   90.00
_cell.angle_gamma   90.00
#
_symmetry.space_group_name_H-M   'P 1'
#
loop_
_entity.id
_entity.type
_entity.pdbx_description
1 polymer ?
#
loop_
_entity_poly.entity_id
_entity_poly.type
_entity_poly.pdbx_seq_one_letter_code
_entity_poly.pdbx_strand_id
1 'polypeptide(L)'
;MKHLGFVKNLTIIYIFTLITPLVFCTTTGLPVGAKYIALGGQVSVSDDVYSVYYNPASAEFVTQQQIAAEYTGMMLGITDNIGRAFLGYILPTKKVGSFGFYWTNLSAANLYSENTFAFVYSKQKIILPRLSLGIRPKIYYLSYGKPESVYESNGLVKDGTDSALEKSSSKLSFGIDLGFVYQLAQNYALGLQIKDINQPNISLFDNPDVVVPTKIVLGITNINPKYGLNLDFGVKSSDILTSFGIQYKMFKDKLRLYSSVKLTIRNYSNKTVSLVEPSAGVEYVFDGFNVSYAFNFPLSGIDTFGNHTISVSYKFGPVVKLPEDTSVLYAKIDSLEKQLKQKDEEIEQLKKKIDELLKKPLPMEEKPKKSEVKPEKVAPKPTPTIPEEKKKLTPKQQYEDMFNRYLDRKETLPLVERIKTVETIIKQFKDKTDVSSAQKELNSLLKQQKAANDELQMSKNYYYKLKSAGTPASELKALLGRIKKKYEGYGLDLKWVDEELQKLK
;
A
#
# COMPACT_ATOMS: atom_id res chain seq x y z
N MET A 1 -25.19 42.36 24.05
CA MET A 1 -24.72 41.12 23.40
C MET A 1 -23.27 40.81 23.80
N LYS A 2 -23.01 40.07 24.90
CA LYS A 2 -21.63 39.62 25.27
C LYS A 2 -21.49 38.22 25.88
N HIS A 3 -22.57 37.53 26.29
CA HIS A 3 -22.47 36.23 26.97
C HIS A 3 -22.56 34.97 26.09
N LEU A 4 -22.88 35.09 24.79
CA LEU A 4 -23.13 33.92 23.93
C LEU A 4 -21.85 33.17 23.47
N GLY A 5 -20.66 33.69 23.78
CA GLY A 5 -19.39 33.07 23.39
C GLY A 5 -18.90 31.95 24.33
N PHE A 6 -19.17 32.05 25.64
CA PHE A 6 -18.54 31.18 26.63
C PHE A 6 -19.12 29.76 26.65
N VAL A 7 -20.46 29.65 26.56
CA VAL A 7 -21.18 28.36 26.58
C VAL A 7 -20.75 27.46 25.41
N LYS A 8 -20.51 28.06 24.23
CA LYS A 8 -20.19 27.33 23.00
C LYS A 8 -18.85 26.58 23.06
N ASN A 9 -17.89 27.09 23.85
CA ASN A 9 -16.61 26.41 24.07
C ASN A 9 -16.74 25.27 25.10
N LEU A 10 -17.57 25.43 26.14
CA LEU A 10 -17.82 24.37 27.11
C LEU A 10 -18.45 23.14 26.46
N THR A 11 -19.41 23.30 25.54
CA THR A 11 -20.05 22.16 24.85
C THR A 11 -19.06 21.35 24.00
N ILE A 12 -18.10 22.02 23.34
CA ILE A 12 -17.06 21.36 22.54
C ILE A 12 -16.12 20.55 23.44
N ILE A 13 -15.75 21.09 24.61
CA ILE A 13 -14.94 20.38 25.60
C ILE A 13 -15.72 19.19 26.18
N TYR A 14 -17.00 19.35 26.51
CA TYR A 14 -17.83 18.28 27.09
C TYR A 14 -18.04 17.09 26.15
N ILE A 15 -18.15 17.35 24.84
CA ILE A 15 -18.20 16.31 23.80
C ILE A 15 -16.85 15.58 23.68
N PHE A 16 -15.72 16.27 23.89
CA PHE A 16 -14.40 15.64 23.92
C PHE A 16 -14.19 14.76 25.17
N THR A 17 -14.68 15.17 26.34
CA THR A 17 -14.46 14.44 27.60
C THR A 17 -15.29 13.16 27.76
N LEU A 18 -16.31 12.93 26.92
CA LEU A 18 -17.14 11.71 26.96
C LEU A 18 -16.55 10.55 26.11
N ILE A 19 -15.42 10.74 25.45
CA ILE A 19 -14.74 9.70 24.65
C ILE A 19 -13.52 9.17 25.42
N THR A 20 -13.78 8.40 26.48
CA THR A 20 -12.74 7.60 27.17
C THR A 20 -13.00 6.08 27.16
N PRO A 21 -13.28 5.44 25.99
CA PRO A 21 -12.93 4.02 25.85
C PRO A 21 -11.41 3.88 25.87
N LEU A 22 -10.90 2.82 26.47
CA LEU A 22 -9.45 2.53 26.47
C LEU A 22 -8.97 2.33 25.02
N VAL A 23 -8.05 3.17 24.57
CA VAL A 23 -7.62 3.30 23.17
C VAL A 23 -6.47 2.32 22.88
N PHE A 24 -6.62 1.42 21.88
CA PHE A 24 -5.58 0.45 21.50
C PHE A 24 -5.36 0.41 19.99
N CYS A 25 -4.09 0.28 19.58
CA CYS A 25 -3.71 0.21 18.17
C CYS A 25 -3.86 -1.20 17.56
N THR A 26 -4.19 -1.25 16.28
CA THR A 26 -3.86 -2.37 15.39
C THR A 26 -3.55 -1.82 14.00
N THR A 27 -2.47 -2.31 13.40
CA THR A 27 -1.79 -1.75 12.22
C THR A 27 -2.51 -2.00 10.88
N THR A 28 -3.71 -2.57 10.93
CA THR A 28 -4.38 -3.15 9.76
C THR A 28 -5.07 -2.11 8.86
N GLY A 29 -4.32 -1.63 7.85
CA GLY A 29 -4.87 -1.04 6.63
C GLY A 29 -4.60 0.44 6.42
N LEU A 30 -3.32 0.85 6.38
CA LEU A 30 -2.96 2.20 5.96
C LEU A 30 -3.30 2.40 4.45
N PRO A 31 -3.91 3.53 4.05
CA PRO A 31 -4.33 3.77 2.66
C PRO A 31 -3.17 4.04 1.69
N VAL A 32 -3.48 4.20 0.39
CA VAL A 32 -2.57 4.80 -0.62
C VAL A 32 -2.86 6.29 -0.82
N GLY A 33 -1.92 7.01 -1.40
CA GLY A 33 -2.06 8.41 -1.83
C GLY A 33 -1.92 9.35 -0.65
N ALA A 34 -0.81 10.08 -0.55
CA ALA A 34 -0.63 11.11 0.48
C ALA A 34 -1.84 12.08 0.56
N LYS A 35 -2.30 12.57 -0.60
CA LYS A 35 -3.56 13.33 -0.77
C LYS A 35 -4.74 12.68 -0.04
N TYR A 36 -4.90 11.36 -0.16
CA TYR A 36 -6.06 10.62 0.33
C TYR A 36 -5.90 10.10 1.76
N ILE A 37 -4.68 9.77 2.19
CA ILE A 37 -4.32 9.53 3.60
C ILE A 37 -4.60 10.78 4.44
N ALA A 38 -4.28 11.96 3.90
CA ALA A 38 -4.59 13.26 4.49
C ALA A 38 -6.05 13.73 4.30
N LEU A 39 -6.87 12.94 3.60
CA LEU A 39 -8.34 13.07 3.52
C LEU A 39 -9.08 11.94 4.26
N GLY A 40 -8.37 11.17 5.10
CA GLY A 40 -8.98 10.17 5.99
C GLY A 40 -9.01 8.75 5.45
N GLY A 41 -8.56 8.52 4.22
CA GLY A 41 -8.19 7.17 3.73
C GLY A 41 -9.32 6.22 3.37
N GLN A 42 -10.58 6.67 3.43
CA GLN A 42 -11.78 5.87 3.13
C GLN A 42 -12.48 6.32 1.84
N VAL A 43 -11.75 6.97 0.96
CA VAL A 43 -12.30 7.83 -0.09
C VAL A 43 -13.21 7.09 -1.07
N SER A 44 -14.49 7.45 -1.04
CA SER A 44 -15.55 6.88 -1.89
C SER A 44 -15.58 7.47 -3.32
N VAL A 45 -15.11 8.70 -3.54
CA VAL A 45 -14.99 9.34 -4.88
C VAL A 45 -13.64 10.02 -5.06
N SER A 46 -13.01 9.84 -6.23
CA SER A 46 -11.67 10.36 -6.58
C SER A 46 -11.61 10.86 -8.02
N ASP A 47 -10.65 11.75 -8.32
CA ASP A 47 -10.52 12.49 -9.59
C ASP A 47 -9.16 12.31 -10.30
N ASP A 48 -8.37 11.34 -9.84
CA ASP A 48 -7.02 11.05 -10.32
C ASP A 48 -6.73 9.54 -10.37
N VAL A 49 -5.49 9.19 -10.71
CA VAL A 49 -4.98 7.82 -10.79
C VAL A 49 -5.27 6.95 -9.57
N TYR A 50 -5.36 7.48 -8.35
CA TYR A 50 -5.61 6.64 -7.16
C TYR A 50 -7.03 6.04 -7.10
N SER A 51 -7.95 6.51 -7.96
CA SER A 51 -9.24 5.85 -8.24
C SER A 51 -9.09 4.35 -8.53
N VAL A 52 -7.97 3.93 -9.13
CA VAL A 52 -7.70 2.51 -9.40
C VAL A 52 -7.62 1.66 -8.13
N TYR A 53 -7.24 2.24 -6.98
CA TYR A 53 -7.17 1.57 -5.67
C TYR A 53 -8.40 1.85 -4.80
N TYR A 54 -8.92 3.08 -4.84
CA TYR A 54 -10.14 3.49 -4.14
C TYR A 54 -11.37 2.93 -4.88
N ASN A 55 -12.37 3.74 -5.18
CA ASN A 55 -13.58 3.28 -5.88
C ASN A 55 -13.30 3.10 -7.38
N PRO A 56 -13.39 1.87 -7.96
CA PRO A 56 -13.08 1.67 -9.37
C PRO A 56 -14.02 2.46 -10.29
N ALA A 57 -15.24 2.81 -9.87
CA ALA A 57 -16.13 3.69 -10.64
C ALA A 57 -15.64 5.15 -10.75
N SER A 58 -14.71 5.58 -9.89
CA SER A 58 -14.10 6.91 -9.97
C SER A 58 -13.10 7.04 -11.12
N ALA A 59 -12.59 5.91 -11.65
CA ALA A 59 -11.66 5.91 -12.79
C ALA A 59 -12.25 6.63 -14.01
N GLU A 60 -13.59 6.67 -14.13
CA GLU A 60 -14.27 7.30 -15.24
C GLU A 60 -14.21 8.84 -15.24
N PHE A 61 -13.94 9.48 -14.10
CA PHE A 61 -13.77 10.94 -13.99
C PHE A 61 -12.36 11.40 -14.35
N VAL A 62 -11.42 10.48 -14.52
CA VAL A 62 -10.05 10.81 -14.92
C VAL A 62 -10.03 11.20 -16.41
N THR A 63 -9.57 12.42 -16.69
CA THR A 63 -9.72 13.10 -17.98
C THR A 63 -8.60 12.86 -18.99
N GLN A 64 -7.44 12.43 -18.49
CA GLN A 64 -6.14 12.35 -19.17
C GLN A 64 -5.37 11.13 -18.64
N GLN A 65 -4.36 10.61 -19.35
CA GLN A 65 -3.55 9.51 -18.83
C GLN A 65 -2.76 9.98 -17.59
N GLN A 66 -2.66 9.12 -16.58
CA GLN A 66 -1.93 9.43 -15.35
C GLN A 66 -1.19 8.21 -14.82
N ILE A 67 -0.01 8.45 -14.25
CA ILE A 67 0.77 7.46 -13.48
C ILE A 67 1.05 8.03 -12.09
N ALA A 68 1.13 7.18 -11.06
CA ALA A 68 1.60 7.55 -9.73
C ALA A 68 2.53 6.49 -9.15
N ALA A 69 3.55 6.93 -8.42
CA ALA A 69 4.43 6.13 -7.61
C ALA A 69 4.50 6.71 -6.19
N GLU A 70 4.68 5.83 -5.19
CA GLU A 70 4.54 6.21 -3.79
C GLU A 70 5.30 5.27 -2.86
N TYR A 71 5.82 5.85 -1.78
CA TYR A 71 6.36 5.11 -0.65
C TYR A 71 5.88 5.70 0.67
N THR A 72 5.56 4.81 1.61
CA THR A 72 5.23 5.12 3.00
C THR A 72 6.18 4.39 3.94
N GLY A 73 6.87 5.15 4.77
CA GLY A 73 7.44 4.62 6.01
C GLY A 73 6.32 4.49 7.04
N MET A 74 5.98 3.26 7.42
CA MET A 74 4.94 3.01 8.42
C MET A 74 5.56 2.94 9.81
N MET A 75 4.92 3.60 10.79
CA MET A 75 5.27 3.54 12.21
C MET A 75 6.76 3.80 12.48
N LEU A 76 7.32 4.84 11.88
CA LEU A 76 8.75 5.15 12.00
C LEU A 76 9.14 5.30 13.48
N GLY A 77 10.26 4.71 13.88
CA GLY A 77 10.72 4.67 15.27
C GLY A 77 10.64 3.29 15.93
N ILE A 78 9.85 2.35 15.37
CA ILE A 78 9.99 0.92 15.74
C ILE A 78 11.27 0.31 15.13
N THR A 79 11.75 -0.78 15.71
CA THR A 79 13.00 -1.46 15.30
C THR A 79 12.96 -2.02 13.88
N ASP A 80 11.81 -2.55 13.46
CA ASP A 80 11.63 -3.19 12.15
C ASP A 80 11.08 -2.21 11.11
N ASN A 81 11.78 -2.10 9.98
CA ASN A 81 11.31 -1.25 8.87
C ASN A 81 10.09 -1.87 8.19
N ILE A 82 8.89 -1.37 8.55
CA ILE A 82 7.64 -1.64 7.84
C ILE A 82 7.48 -0.58 6.74
N GLY A 83 7.53 -1.02 5.49
CA GLY A 83 7.43 -0.18 4.31
C GLY A 83 6.20 -0.53 3.48
N ARG A 84 5.58 0.48 2.87
CA ARG A 84 4.48 0.28 1.92
C ARG A 84 4.75 1.07 0.64
N ALA A 85 4.56 0.43 -0.51
CA ALA A 85 4.77 1.02 -1.83
C ALA A 85 3.52 0.89 -2.71
N PHE A 86 3.34 1.83 -3.63
CA PHE A 86 2.27 1.80 -4.63
C PHE A 86 2.79 2.28 -5.99
N LEU A 87 2.33 1.61 -7.05
CA LEU A 87 2.45 2.04 -8.43
C LEU A 87 1.06 1.92 -9.07
N GLY A 88 0.52 3.03 -9.58
CA GLY A 88 -0.78 3.08 -10.26
C GLY A 88 -0.68 3.70 -11.64
N TYR A 89 -1.46 3.20 -12.59
CA TYR A 89 -1.60 3.77 -13.94
C TYR A 89 -3.06 3.75 -14.39
N ILE A 90 -3.48 4.78 -15.12
CA ILE A 90 -4.83 4.88 -15.68
C ILE A 90 -4.82 5.44 -17.11
N LEU A 91 -5.58 4.76 -17.96
CA LEU A 91 -5.85 5.05 -19.37
C LEU A 91 -7.36 5.28 -19.56
N PRO A 92 -7.85 6.53 -19.42
CA PRO A 92 -9.20 6.86 -19.85
C PRO A 92 -9.31 6.78 -21.39
N THR A 93 -10.50 6.46 -21.90
CA THR A 93 -10.80 6.47 -23.34
C THR A 93 -12.07 7.28 -23.64
N LYS A 94 -12.30 7.64 -24.91
CA LYS A 94 -13.45 8.48 -25.30
C LYS A 94 -14.80 7.76 -25.40
N LYS A 95 -14.82 6.43 -25.48
CA LYS A 95 -16.04 5.65 -25.81
C LYS A 95 -16.17 4.29 -25.11
N VAL A 96 -15.04 3.62 -24.85
CA VAL A 96 -15.05 2.26 -24.31
C VAL A 96 -15.23 2.28 -22.79
N GLY A 97 -14.66 3.28 -22.12
CA GLY A 97 -14.60 3.43 -20.67
C GLY A 97 -13.20 3.89 -20.23
N SER A 98 -12.81 3.55 -19.01
CA SER A 98 -11.48 3.77 -18.45
C SER A 98 -10.85 2.47 -18.00
N PHE A 99 -9.59 2.27 -18.35
CA PHE A 99 -8.79 1.11 -17.94
C PHE A 99 -7.74 1.56 -16.94
N GLY A 100 -7.51 0.79 -15.90
CA GLY A 100 -6.50 1.08 -14.89
C GLY A 100 -5.77 -0.16 -14.42
N PHE A 101 -4.62 0.07 -13.81
CA PHE A 101 -3.80 -0.96 -13.17
C PHE A 101 -3.21 -0.40 -11.88
N TYR A 102 -3.03 -1.25 -10.87
CA TYR A 102 -2.07 -0.96 -9.81
C TYR A 102 -1.33 -2.19 -9.30
N TRP A 103 -0.18 -1.92 -8.69
CA TRP A 103 0.51 -2.77 -7.74
C TRP A 103 0.62 -2.04 -6.40
N THR A 104 0.37 -2.75 -5.30
CA THR A 104 0.78 -2.33 -3.95
C THR A 104 1.64 -3.41 -3.34
N ASN A 105 2.74 -3.02 -2.68
CA ASN A 105 3.48 -3.85 -1.75
C ASN A 105 3.31 -3.32 -0.32
N LEU A 106 3.14 -4.22 0.64
CA LEU A 106 3.42 -3.98 2.06
C LEU A 106 4.48 -5.00 2.47
N SER A 107 5.55 -4.57 3.13
CA SER A 107 6.63 -5.45 3.58
C SER A 107 7.16 -5.06 4.96
N ALA A 108 7.61 -6.07 5.71
CA ALA A 108 8.31 -5.90 6.98
C ALA A 108 9.64 -6.66 6.91
N ALA A 109 10.72 -5.90 6.69
CA ALA A 109 12.07 -6.43 6.43
C ALA A 109 12.07 -7.61 5.43
N ASN A 110 12.72 -8.72 5.79
CA ASN A 110 12.71 -9.99 5.06
C ASN A 110 11.69 -11.00 5.62
N LEU A 111 10.87 -10.62 6.60
CA LEU A 111 9.97 -11.51 7.33
C LEU A 111 8.60 -11.66 6.64
N TYR A 112 8.12 -10.62 5.96
CA TYR A 112 6.75 -10.56 5.44
C TYR A 112 6.64 -9.68 4.20
N SER A 113 5.82 -10.10 3.23
CA SER A 113 5.49 -9.32 2.02
C SER A 113 4.09 -9.65 1.50
N GLU A 114 3.19 -8.67 1.51
CA GLU A 114 1.95 -8.67 0.75
C GLU A 114 2.16 -7.95 -0.58
N ASN A 115 1.76 -8.58 -1.68
CA ASN A 115 1.62 -7.92 -2.98
C ASN A 115 0.16 -8.00 -3.42
N THR A 116 -0.39 -6.89 -3.89
CA THR A 116 -1.69 -6.89 -4.60
C THR A 116 -1.49 -6.29 -5.97
N PHE A 117 -1.82 -7.06 -7.00
CA PHE A 117 -1.95 -6.58 -8.38
C PHE A 117 -3.42 -6.45 -8.71
N ALA A 118 -3.83 -5.42 -9.44
CA ALA A 118 -5.22 -5.22 -9.78
C ALA A 118 -5.38 -4.57 -11.15
N PHE A 119 -6.42 -4.98 -11.87
CA PHE A 119 -6.85 -4.37 -13.13
C PHE A 119 -8.22 -3.74 -12.90
N VAL A 120 -8.46 -2.58 -13.52
CA VAL A 120 -9.68 -1.79 -13.33
C VAL A 120 -10.32 -1.53 -14.67
N TYR A 121 -11.63 -1.72 -14.74
CA TYR A 121 -12.46 -1.21 -15.82
C TYR A 121 -13.63 -0.41 -15.24
N SER A 122 -13.90 0.75 -15.82
CA SER A 122 -15.02 1.61 -15.44
C SER A 122 -15.66 2.26 -16.64
N LYS A 123 -16.95 2.57 -16.53
CA LYS A 123 -17.70 3.28 -17.57
C LYS A 123 -18.94 3.96 -16.97
N GLN A 124 -19.23 5.17 -17.45
CA GLN A 124 -20.39 5.97 -17.10
C GLN A 124 -21.54 5.74 -18.07
N LYS A 125 -22.73 6.23 -17.71
CA LYS A 125 -23.87 6.33 -18.64
C LYS A 125 -24.29 4.96 -19.22
N ILE A 126 -24.06 3.87 -18.44
CA ILE A 126 -24.47 2.50 -18.78
C ILE A 126 -25.96 2.28 -18.51
N ILE A 127 -26.44 2.75 -17.35
CA ILE A 127 -27.82 2.58 -16.88
C ILE A 127 -28.50 3.93 -16.66
N LEU A 128 -27.80 4.90 -16.04
CA LEU A 128 -28.32 6.24 -15.76
C LEU A 128 -27.32 7.33 -16.21
N PRO A 129 -27.75 8.51 -16.69
CA PRO A 129 -26.87 9.56 -17.23
C PRO A 129 -25.80 10.12 -16.27
N ARG A 130 -26.00 9.95 -14.96
CA ARG A 130 -25.10 10.45 -13.88
C ARG A 130 -24.41 9.33 -13.08
N LEU A 131 -24.60 8.06 -13.48
CA LEU A 131 -24.05 6.89 -12.80
C LEU A 131 -22.80 6.37 -13.53
N SER A 132 -21.73 6.18 -12.77
CA SER A 132 -20.53 5.45 -13.16
C SER A 132 -20.45 4.12 -12.43
N LEU A 133 -20.14 3.05 -13.16
CA LEU A 133 -19.90 1.71 -12.62
C LEU A 133 -18.42 1.35 -12.80
N GLY A 134 -17.91 0.50 -11.92
CA GLY A 134 -16.53 0.00 -11.99
C GLY A 134 -16.39 -1.39 -11.41
N ILE A 135 -15.49 -2.17 -12.01
CA ILE A 135 -15.11 -3.52 -11.60
C ILE A 135 -13.59 -3.59 -11.48
N ARG A 136 -13.11 -4.30 -10.47
CA ARG A 136 -11.68 -4.53 -10.25
C ARG A 136 -11.41 -5.98 -9.81
N PRO A 137 -11.02 -6.89 -10.72
CA PRO A 137 -10.32 -8.12 -10.33
C PRO A 137 -8.95 -7.80 -9.71
N LYS A 138 -8.55 -8.60 -8.73
CA LYS A 138 -7.31 -8.48 -7.95
C LYS A 138 -6.63 -9.84 -7.81
N ILE A 139 -5.31 -9.81 -7.75
CA ILE A 139 -4.45 -10.94 -7.43
C ILE A 139 -3.67 -10.55 -6.17
N TYR A 140 -3.92 -11.27 -5.09
CA TYR A 140 -3.14 -11.23 -3.86
C TYR A 140 -2.02 -12.26 -3.95
N TYR A 141 -0.79 -11.85 -3.64
CA TYR A 141 0.34 -12.73 -3.42
C TYR A 141 0.97 -12.42 -2.07
N LEU A 142 0.73 -13.30 -1.12
CA LEU A 142 1.21 -13.24 0.26
C LEU A 142 2.48 -14.09 0.38
N SER A 143 3.50 -13.58 1.07
CA SER A 143 4.77 -14.29 1.26
C SER A 143 5.38 -14.01 2.64
N TYR A 144 5.98 -15.04 3.23
CA TYR A 144 6.67 -15.02 4.52
C TYR A 144 8.12 -15.45 4.33
N GLY A 145 9.02 -14.80 5.08
CA GLY A 145 10.41 -15.24 5.20
C GLY A 145 10.47 -16.58 5.92
N LYS A 146 11.28 -17.52 5.42
CA LYS A 146 11.60 -18.75 6.16
C LYS A 146 12.77 -18.46 7.11
N PRO A 147 12.59 -18.52 8.44
CA PRO A 147 13.71 -18.37 9.36
C PRO A 147 14.60 -19.62 9.32
N GLU A 148 15.89 -19.44 9.59
CA GLU A 148 16.88 -20.53 9.65
C GLU A 148 16.89 -21.23 11.04
N SER A 149 16.21 -20.64 12.02
CA SER A 149 15.98 -21.23 13.34
C SER A 149 14.62 -20.78 13.91
N VAL A 150 13.97 -21.64 14.69
CA VAL A 150 12.65 -21.39 15.29
C VAL A 150 12.64 -21.63 16.79
N TYR A 151 11.72 -20.97 17.49
CA TYR A 151 11.47 -21.19 18.92
C TYR A 151 10.42 -22.29 19.08
N GLU A 152 10.78 -23.37 19.77
CA GLU A 152 9.83 -24.37 20.24
C GLU A 152 8.98 -23.83 21.41
N SER A 153 7.86 -24.48 21.71
CA SER A 153 6.93 -24.08 22.79
C SER A 153 7.52 -24.16 24.22
N ASN A 154 8.67 -24.81 24.36
CA ASN A 154 9.52 -24.86 25.55
C ASN A 154 10.49 -23.65 25.65
N GLY A 155 10.42 -22.70 24.72
CA GLY A 155 11.28 -21.50 24.65
C GLY A 155 12.68 -21.75 24.08
N LEU A 156 12.97 -22.95 23.57
CA LEU A 156 14.28 -23.31 23.04
C LEU A 156 14.39 -23.00 21.54
N VAL A 157 15.56 -22.52 21.12
CA VAL A 157 15.88 -22.37 19.69
C VAL A 157 16.27 -23.73 19.11
N LYS A 158 15.67 -24.04 17.96
CA LYS A 158 15.97 -25.22 17.13
C LYS A 158 16.33 -24.77 15.73
N ASP A 159 17.40 -25.33 15.18
CA ASP A 159 17.83 -25.07 13.81
C ASP A 159 16.84 -25.69 12.81
N GLY A 160 16.50 -24.93 11.76
CA GLY A 160 15.47 -25.27 10.78
C GLY A 160 14.35 -24.22 10.69
N THR A 161 13.50 -24.37 9.67
CA THR A 161 12.31 -23.54 9.47
C THR A 161 11.15 -24.01 10.34
N ASP A 162 10.13 -23.16 10.48
CA ASP A 162 8.84 -23.56 11.07
C ASP A 162 8.22 -24.68 10.23
N SER A 163 7.67 -25.73 10.87
CA SER A 163 6.95 -26.81 10.17
C SER A 163 5.68 -26.31 9.48
N ALA A 164 5.14 -25.18 9.94
CA ALA A 164 4.10 -24.42 9.28
C ALA A 164 4.60 -23.79 7.95
N LEU A 165 5.88 -23.46 7.83
CA LEU A 165 6.48 -22.85 6.63
C LEU A 165 7.25 -23.84 5.75
N GLU A 166 7.37 -25.12 6.14
CA GLU A 166 8.00 -26.17 5.32
C GLU A 166 7.31 -26.31 3.95
N LYS A 167 6.01 -26.63 3.95
CA LYS A 167 5.22 -26.95 2.74
C LYS A 167 5.09 -25.76 1.78
N SER A 168 4.79 -24.58 2.30
CA SER A 168 4.79 -23.32 1.57
C SER A 168 4.98 -22.16 2.53
N SER A 169 5.68 -21.12 2.07
CA SER A 169 5.69 -19.80 2.73
C SER A 169 5.03 -18.71 1.88
N SER A 170 4.22 -19.09 0.87
CA SER A 170 3.44 -18.13 0.07
C SER A 170 2.05 -18.64 -0.35
N LYS A 171 1.12 -17.72 -0.58
CA LYS A 171 -0.26 -17.99 -1.04
C LYS A 171 -0.64 -17.02 -2.16
N LEU A 172 -1.30 -17.55 -3.19
CA LEU A 172 -1.92 -16.78 -4.28
C LEU A 172 -3.44 -16.83 -4.13
N SER A 173 -4.12 -15.69 -4.19
CA SER A 173 -5.58 -15.59 -4.01
C SER A 173 -6.19 -14.55 -4.94
N PHE A 174 -7.43 -14.77 -5.38
CA PHE A 174 -8.10 -13.90 -6.37
C PHE A 174 -9.28 -13.15 -5.74
N GLY A 175 -9.20 -11.82 -5.69
CA GLY A 175 -10.27 -10.95 -5.17
C GLY A 175 -11.04 -10.25 -6.29
N ILE A 176 -12.26 -9.80 -6.00
CA ILE A 176 -13.01 -8.90 -6.89
C ILE A 176 -13.69 -7.78 -6.08
N ASP A 177 -13.58 -6.55 -6.59
CA ASP A 177 -14.22 -5.36 -6.06
C ASP A 177 -15.21 -4.77 -7.07
N LEU A 178 -16.28 -4.17 -6.55
CA LEU A 178 -17.25 -3.38 -7.29
C LEU A 178 -17.24 -1.93 -6.81
N GLY A 179 -17.62 -1.03 -7.71
CA GLY A 179 -17.70 0.40 -7.48
C GLY A 179 -18.86 1.04 -8.22
N PHE A 180 -19.43 2.05 -7.57
CA PHE A 180 -20.52 2.88 -8.06
C PHE A 180 -20.21 4.32 -7.67
N VAL A 181 -20.40 5.29 -8.58
CA VAL A 181 -20.47 6.71 -8.21
C VAL A 181 -21.63 7.38 -8.94
N TYR A 182 -22.46 8.10 -8.19
CA TYR A 182 -23.55 8.90 -8.72
C TYR A 182 -23.28 10.39 -8.50
N GLN A 183 -23.28 11.17 -9.59
CA GLN A 183 -23.17 12.64 -9.52
C GLN A 183 -24.54 13.22 -9.14
N LEU A 184 -24.70 13.67 -7.90
CA LEU A 184 -25.90 14.37 -7.43
C LEU A 184 -26.03 15.73 -8.14
N ALA A 185 -24.94 16.49 -8.11
CA ALA A 185 -24.83 17.84 -8.66
C ALA A 185 -23.38 18.11 -9.11
N GLN A 186 -23.16 19.24 -9.78
CA GLN A 186 -21.85 19.65 -10.35
C GLN A 186 -20.67 19.50 -9.39
N ASN A 187 -20.90 19.79 -8.09
CA ASN A 187 -19.90 19.74 -7.03
C ASN A 187 -20.16 18.65 -5.98
N TYR A 188 -21.13 17.75 -6.15
CA TYR A 188 -21.47 16.69 -5.18
C TYR A 188 -21.60 15.31 -5.84
N ALA A 189 -20.86 14.33 -5.31
CA ALA A 189 -20.92 12.94 -5.74
C ALA A 189 -21.09 11.98 -4.55
N LEU A 190 -21.92 10.96 -4.72
CA LEU A 190 -22.04 9.82 -3.80
C LEU A 190 -21.24 8.65 -4.36
N GLY A 191 -20.30 8.12 -3.59
CA GLY A 191 -19.57 6.91 -3.93
C GLY A 191 -20.00 5.72 -3.06
N LEU A 192 -20.26 4.57 -3.69
CA LEU A 192 -20.38 3.29 -3.02
C LEU A 192 -19.30 2.33 -3.55
N GLN A 193 -18.59 1.70 -2.63
CA GLN A 193 -17.53 0.74 -2.86
C GLN A 193 -17.82 -0.55 -2.11
N ILE A 194 -17.61 -1.69 -2.78
CA ILE A 194 -17.59 -3.01 -2.17
C ILE A 194 -16.26 -3.66 -2.54
N LYS A 195 -15.32 -3.75 -1.61
CA LYS A 195 -14.08 -4.51 -1.80
C LYS A 195 -14.23 -5.94 -1.29
N ASP A 196 -13.60 -6.89 -1.97
CA ASP A 196 -13.48 -8.29 -1.56
C ASP A 196 -14.84 -8.98 -1.35
N ILE A 197 -15.74 -8.81 -2.34
CA ILE A 197 -17.10 -9.37 -2.30
C ILE A 197 -17.09 -10.91 -2.30
N ASN A 198 -16.04 -11.54 -2.83
CA ASN A 198 -15.84 -12.98 -2.87
C ASN A 198 -14.96 -13.53 -1.73
N GLN A 199 -14.58 -12.68 -0.77
CA GLN A 199 -13.81 -13.03 0.44
C GLN A 199 -12.64 -14.00 0.19
N PRO A 200 -11.60 -13.61 -0.57
CA PRO A 200 -10.54 -14.54 -0.97
C PRO A 200 -9.80 -15.11 0.24
N ASN A 201 -9.74 -16.44 0.31
CA ASN A 201 -8.96 -17.17 1.29
C ASN A 201 -7.45 -16.92 1.07
N ILE A 202 -6.75 -16.47 2.11
CA ILE A 202 -5.31 -16.17 2.12
C ILE A 202 -4.52 -17.10 3.06
N SER A 203 -5.13 -18.21 3.47
CA SER A 203 -4.51 -19.20 4.36
C SER A 203 -3.31 -19.90 3.69
N LEU A 204 -2.16 -19.96 4.35
CA LEU A 204 -1.09 -20.90 3.97
C LEU A 204 -1.48 -22.37 4.20
N PHE A 205 -2.50 -22.62 5.03
CA PHE A 205 -2.88 -23.93 5.57
C PHE A 205 -4.20 -24.46 5.05
N ASP A 206 -4.78 -23.77 4.05
CA ASP A 206 -6.11 -24.00 3.48
C ASP A 206 -7.27 -24.05 4.51
N ASN A 207 -7.04 -23.58 5.74
CA ASN A 207 -8.09 -23.24 6.70
C ASN A 207 -9.07 -22.25 6.03
N PRO A 208 -10.36 -22.58 5.88
CA PRO A 208 -11.32 -21.80 5.09
C PRO A 208 -11.60 -20.40 5.66
N ASP A 209 -11.54 -20.23 6.98
CA ASP A 209 -11.97 -19.01 7.69
C ASP A 209 -10.98 -17.84 7.54
N VAL A 210 -9.75 -18.12 7.09
CA VAL A 210 -8.69 -17.11 6.94
C VAL A 210 -8.82 -16.39 5.60
N VAL A 211 -9.83 -15.52 5.51
CA VAL A 211 -10.20 -14.73 4.32
C VAL A 211 -9.82 -13.24 4.44
N VAL A 212 -9.69 -12.55 3.31
CA VAL A 212 -9.81 -11.09 3.27
C VAL A 212 -11.29 -10.74 3.39
N PRO A 213 -11.78 -10.15 4.50
CA PRO A 213 -13.20 -9.92 4.69
C PRO A 213 -13.68 -8.74 3.84
N THR A 214 -14.91 -8.85 3.32
CA THR A 214 -15.57 -7.82 2.51
C THR A 214 -15.57 -6.48 3.25
N LYS A 215 -15.26 -5.40 2.52
CA LYS A 215 -15.28 -4.02 3.03
C LYS A 215 -16.20 -3.16 2.18
N ILE A 216 -17.29 -2.70 2.78
CA ILE A 216 -18.24 -1.77 2.16
C ILE A 216 -17.89 -0.36 2.61
N VAL A 217 -17.92 0.61 1.69
CA VAL A 217 -17.73 2.04 1.99
C VAL A 217 -18.71 2.87 1.18
N LEU A 218 -19.50 3.70 1.86
CA LEU A 218 -20.41 4.70 1.31
C LEU A 218 -19.92 6.08 1.74
N GLY A 219 -19.85 7.04 0.82
CA GLY A 219 -19.47 8.40 1.19
C GLY A 219 -19.99 9.47 0.23
N ILE A 220 -19.84 10.71 0.68
CA ILE A 220 -20.19 11.92 -0.06
C ILE A 220 -18.97 12.83 -0.16
N THR A 221 -18.62 13.18 -1.39
CA THR A 221 -17.54 14.12 -1.69
C THR A 221 -18.13 15.41 -2.24
N ASN A 222 -17.66 16.54 -1.73
CA ASN A 222 -17.94 17.88 -2.25
C ASN A 222 -16.64 18.52 -2.76
N ILE A 223 -16.59 18.97 -4.02
CA ILE A 223 -15.40 19.59 -4.61
C ILE A 223 -15.77 20.94 -5.22
N ASN A 224 -15.22 22.02 -4.66
CA ASN A 224 -15.40 23.39 -5.14
C ASN A 224 -14.04 23.96 -5.60
N PRO A 225 -14.01 25.08 -6.36
CA PRO A 225 -12.75 25.67 -6.84
C PRO A 225 -11.76 26.09 -5.73
N LYS A 226 -12.23 26.34 -4.50
CA LYS A 226 -11.40 26.80 -3.36
C LYS A 226 -11.21 25.75 -2.25
N TYR A 227 -12.15 24.83 -2.08
CA TYR A 227 -12.10 23.82 -1.01
C TYR A 227 -12.86 22.56 -1.42
N GLY A 228 -12.52 21.44 -0.80
CA GLY A 228 -13.27 20.19 -0.88
C GLY A 228 -13.55 19.62 0.51
N LEU A 229 -14.59 18.81 0.62
CA LEU A 229 -14.98 18.07 1.82
C LEU A 229 -15.20 16.60 1.43
N ASN A 230 -14.83 15.67 2.30
CA ASN A 230 -15.15 14.26 2.16
C ASN A 230 -15.71 13.73 3.49
N LEU A 231 -16.78 12.94 3.40
CA LEU A 231 -17.36 12.22 4.53
C LEU A 231 -17.68 10.80 4.08
N ASP A 232 -16.92 9.84 4.60
CA ASP A 232 -17.01 8.43 4.23
C ASP A 232 -17.33 7.59 5.47
N PHE A 233 -18.26 6.64 5.33
CA PHE A 233 -18.64 5.64 6.31
C PHE A 233 -18.44 4.24 5.72
N GLY A 234 -17.96 3.28 6.49
CA GLY A 234 -17.74 1.92 6.01
C GLY A 234 -17.76 0.86 7.09
N VAL A 235 -17.90 -0.39 6.66
CA VAL A 235 -17.94 -1.58 7.50
C VAL A 235 -16.99 -2.62 6.92
N LYS A 236 -16.20 -3.27 7.78
CA LYS A 236 -15.32 -4.39 7.42
C LYS A 236 -15.40 -5.45 8.52
N SER A 237 -16.04 -6.60 8.24
CA SER A 237 -16.41 -7.54 9.31
C SER A 237 -17.19 -6.82 10.42
N SER A 238 -16.79 -6.92 11.69
CA SER A 238 -17.38 -6.20 12.82
C SER A 238 -16.85 -4.76 13.05
N ASP A 239 -15.88 -4.30 12.25
CA ASP A 239 -15.29 -2.95 12.36
C ASP A 239 -16.15 -1.91 11.64
N ILE A 240 -16.46 -0.80 12.32
CA ILE A 240 -17.06 0.42 11.73
C ILE A 240 -15.95 1.45 11.51
N LEU A 241 -15.92 2.06 10.33
CA LEU A 241 -14.93 3.05 9.92
C LEU A 241 -15.63 4.33 9.46
N THR A 242 -15.22 5.48 9.98
CA THR A 242 -15.73 6.79 9.56
C THR A 242 -14.55 7.74 9.33
N SER A 243 -14.58 8.55 8.27
CA SER A 243 -13.61 9.65 8.13
C SER A 243 -14.24 10.92 7.62
N PHE A 244 -13.77 12.04 8.16
CA PHE A 244 -14.03 13.38 7.66
C PHE A 244 -12.72 14.02 7.20
N GLY A 245 -12.69 14.51 5.96
CA GLY A 245 -11.52 15.12 5.34
C GLY A 245 -11.85 16.48 4.70
N ILE A 246 -10.91 17.41 4.77
CA ILE A 246 -10.98 18.75 4.16
C ILE A 246 -9.79 18.94 3.23
N GLN A 247 -10.05 19.46 2.03
CA GLN A 247 -9.05 20.01 1.12
C GLN A 247 -9.20 21.53 1.04
N TYR A 248 -8.10 22.27 1.01
CA TYR A 248 -8.06 23.71 0.70
C TYR A 248 -7.10 23.99 -0.45
N LYS A 249 -7.49 24.88 -1.38
CA LYS A 249 -6.76 25.20 -2.61
C LYS A 249 -6.20 26.62 -2.56
N MET A 250 -4.91 26.77 -2.84
CA MET A 250 -4.15 28.03 -2.79
C MET A 250 -3.42 28.30 -4.11
N PHE A 251 -3.03 29.56 -4.34
CA PHE A 251 -2.20 29.99 -5.47
C PHE A 251 -2.67 29.49 -6.85
N LYS A 252 -3.97 29.64 -7.15
CA LYS A 252 -4.64 29.12 -8.36
C LYS A 252 -4.48 27.58 -8.52
N ASP A 253 -4.72 26.86 -7.42
CA ASP A 253 -4.66 25.39 -7.32
C ASP A 253 -3.26 24.77 -7.50
N LYS A 254 -2.19 25.59 -7.46
CA LYS A 254 -0.79 25.12 -7.42
C LYS A 254 -0.37 24.50 -6.09
N LEU A 255 -0.98 24.93 -4.99
CA LEU A 255 -0.73 24.38 -3.65
C LEU A 255 -2.05 23.94 -3.04
N ARG A 256 -2.09 22.73 -2.53
CA ARG A 256 -3.27 22.12 -1.90
C ARG A 256 -2.89 21.66 -0.50
N LEU A 257 -3.71 21.99 0.48
CA LEU A 257 -3.58 21.55 1.87
C LEU A 257 -4.70 20.57 2.18
N TYR A 258 -4.39 19.57 3.01
CA TYR A 258 -5.32 18.51 3.40
C TYR A 258 -5.24 18.28 4.91
N SER A 259 -6.39 18.00 5.51
CA SER A 259 -6.49 17.59 6.91
C SER A 259 -7.70 16.68 7.09
N SER A 260 -7.59 15.68 7.96
CA SER A 260 -8.67 14.73 8.22
C SER A 260 -8.60 14.14 9.62
N VAL A 261 -9.74 13.65 10.10
CA VAL A 261 -9.82 12.71 11.22
C VAL A 261 -10.52 11.45 10.75
N LYS A 262 -9.89 10.29 10.94
CA LYS A 262 -10.51 8.98 10.79
C LYS A 262 -10.78 8.39 12.18
N LEU A 263 -12.00 7.91 12.39
CA LEU A 263 -12.43 7.13 13.54
C LEU A 263 -12.64 5.68 13.08
N THR A 264 -12.11 4.71 13.82
CA THR A 264 -12.44 3.29 13.65
C THR A 264 -12.92 2.72 14.97
N ILE A 265 -14.08 2.05 14.97
CA ILE A 265 -14.62 1.32 16.12
C ILE A 265 -14.48 -0.16 15.80
N ARG A 266 -13.63 -0.87 16.54
CA ARG A 266 -13.38 -2.30 16.38
C ARG A 266 -14.06 -3.10 17.46
N ASN A 267 -14.74 -4.17 17.07
CA ASN A 267 -15.51 -5.01 17.99
C ASN A 267 -14.89 -6.41 18.05
N TYR A 268 -14.05 -6.63 19.06
CA TYR A 268 -13.55 -7.94 19.46
C TYR A 268 -14.58 -8.62 20.37
N SER A 269 -14.59 -9.96 20.43
CA SER A 269 -15.59 -10.77 21.15
C SER A 269 -15.85 -10.33 22.60
N ASN A 270 -14.82 -9.80 23.27
CA ASN A 270 -14.88 -9.40 24.68
C ASN A 270 -14.64 -7.88 24.88
N LYS A 271 -14.51 -7.07 23.81
CA LYS A 271 -14.07 -5.66 23.91
C LYS A 271 -14.34 -4.83 22.64
N THR A 272 -14.99 -3.69 22.81
CA THR A 272 -14.98 -2.61 21.79
C THR A 272 -13.80 -1.68 22.02
N VAL A 273 -13.13 -1.27 20.95
CA VAL A 273 -12.01 -0.32 20.96
C VAL A 273 -12.26 0.79 19.93
N SER A 274 -12.13 2.05 20.35
CA SER A 274 -12.10 3.19 19.42
C SER A 274 -10.66 3.54 19.06
N LEU A 275 -10.44 3.94 17.82
CA LEU A 275 -9.19 4.37 17.21
C LEU A 275 -9.39 5.75 16.59
N VAL A 276 -8.51 6.71 16.89
CA VAL A 276 -8.56 8.04 16.28
C VAL A 276 -7.23 8.31 15.57
N GLU A 277 -7.31 8.60 14.29
CA GLU A 277 -6.18 8.78 13.38
C GLU A 277 -6.35 10.11 12.65
N PRO A 278 -5.89 11.24 13.22
CA PRO A 278 -5.67 12.47 12.49
C PRO A 278 -4.60 12.29 11.40
N SER A 279 -4.79 13.02 10.30
CA SER A 279 -3.80 13.16 9.23
C SER A 279 -3.74 14.60 8.74
N ALA A 280 -2.57 15.03 8.27
CA ALA A 280 -2.36 16.29 7.58
C ALA A 280 -1.47 16.07 6.36
N GLY A 281 -1.61 16.91 5.34
CA GLY A 281 -0.82 16.78 4.12
C GLY A 281 -0.81 18.00 3.22
N VAL A 282 0.07 17.97 2.24
CA VAL A 282 0.29 19.03 1.25
C VAL A 282 0.56 18.42 -0.12
N GLU A 283 0.08 19.05 -1.18
CA GLU A 283 0.38 18.72 -2.57
C GLU A 283 0.75 19.99 -3.34
N TYR A 284 1.86 19.93 -4.06
CA TYR A 284 2.31 20.97 -4.96
C TYR A 284 2.18 20.50 -6.42
N VAL A 285 1.61 21.36 -7.27
CA VAL A 285 1.20 21.04 -8.64
C VAL A 285 1.93 21.95 -9.63
N PHE A 286 2.69 21.35 -10.54
CA PHE A 286 3.48 22.03 -11.56
C PHE A 286 3.63 21.14 -12.80
N ASP A 287 3.45 21.70 -13.99
CA ASP A 287 3.84 21.10 -15.28
C ASP A 287 3.35 19.64 -15.51
N GLY A 288 2.16 19.32 -14.99
CA GLY A 288 1.53 18.00 -15.07
C GLY A 288 1.87 17.06 -13.92
N PHE A 289 2.85 17.40 -13.08
CA PHE A 289 3.16 16.69 -11.83
C PHE A 289 2.28 17.19 -10.67
N ASN A 290 1.86 16.25 -9.81
CA ASN A 290 1.54 16.52 -8.42
C ASN A 290 2.62 15.83 -7.56
N VAL A 291 3.27 16.57 -6.66
CA VAL A 291 4.15 16.01 -5.62
C VAL A 291 3.48 16.24 -4.27
N SER A 292 3.23 15.17 -3.52
CA SER A 292 2.34 15.18 -2.37
C SER A 292 2.97 14.47 -1.17
N TYR A 293 2.85 15.07 0.01
CA TYR A 293 3.36 14.52 1.27
C TYR A 293 2.23 14.47 2.30
N ALA A 294 2.19 13.40 3.10
CA ALA A 294 1.23 13.25 4.19
C ALA A 294 1.87 12.64 5.43
N PHE A 295 1.40 13.17 6.56
CA PHE A 295 1.65 12.69 7.90
C PHE A 295 0.33 12.15 8.47
N ASN A 296 0.35 10.93 8.99
CA ASN A 296 -0.79 10.30 9.65
C ASN A 296 -0.34 9.79 11.03
N PHE A 297 -1.02 10.22 12.08
CA PHE A 297 -0.62 9.94 13.45
C PHE A 297 -1.72 9.15 14.18
N PRO A 298 -1.52 7.86 14.49
CA PRO A 298 -2.45 7.12 15.34
C PRO A 298 -2.31 7.65 16.79
N LEU A 299 -3.39 8.21 17.35
CA LEU A 299 -3.39 8.81 18.70
C LEU A 299 -3.34 7.75 19.84
N SER A 300 -2.95 6.51 19.57
CA SER A 300 -2.91 5.44 20.56
C SER A 300 -1.99 4.28 20.19
N GLY A 301 -1.52 3.56 21.22
CA GLY A 301 -0.77 2.32 21.10
C GLY A 301 0.73 2.48 21.24
N ILE A 302 1.46 2.09 20.20
CA ILE A 302 2.93 1.99 20.21
C ILE A 302 3.52 3.40 20.03
N ASP A 303 4.54 3.72 20.83
CA ASP A 303 5.30 4.97 20.69
C ASP A 303 6.05 4.98 19.35
N THR A 304 5.69 5.92 18.48
CA THR A 304 6.20 6.04 17.11
C THR A 304 6.14 7.48 16.66
N PHE A 305 6.96 7.83 15.67
CA PHE A 305 6.82 9.06 14.91
C PHE A 305 5.65 9.01 13.91
N GLY A 306 4.79 7.98 13.93
CA GLY A 306 3.65 7.85 13.03
C GLY A 306 4.01 7.39 11.61
N ASN A 307 3.12 7.66 10.66
CA ASN A 307 3.20 7.22 9.27
C ASN A 307 3.54 8.41 8.35
N HIS A 308 4.58 8.25 7.52
CA HIS A 308 5.09 9.30 6.62
C HIS A 308 5.02 8.81 5.17
N THR A 309 4.21 9.47 4.33
CA THR A 309 4.01 9.10 2.92
C THR A 309 4.49 10.19 1.98
N ILE A 310 5.26 9.79 0.96
CA ILE A 310 5.60 10.62 -0.19
C ILE A 310 4.99 9.99 -1.44
N SER A 311 4.29 10.80 -2.21
CA SER A 311 3.59 10.44 -3.44
C SER A 311 4.02 11.36 -4.57
N VAL A 312 4.22 10.80 -5.76
CA VAL A 312 4.39 11.57 -7.00
C VAL A 312 3.42 11.02 -8.04
N SER A 313 2.64 11.90 -8.67
CA SER A 313 1.83 11.54 -9.83
C SER A 313 2.11 12.49 -11.01
N TYR A 314 1.95 11.99 -12.22
CA TYR A 314 2.21 12.74 -13.45
C TYR A 314 1.08 12.50 -14.47
N LYS A 315 0.59 13.59 -15.07
CA LYS A 315 -0.52 13.61 -16.05
C LYS A 315 0.03 13.89 -17.44
N PHE A 316 -0.28 13.02 -18.41
CA PHE A 316 0.36 13.06 -19.74
C PHE A 316 -0.56 12.61 -20.89
N GLY A 317 -0.08 12.82 -22.12
CA GLY A 317 -0.89 12.61 -23.32
C GLY A 317 -2.03 13.63 -23.44
N PRO A 318 -2.94 13.47 -24.42
CA PRO A 318 -4.05 14.38 -24.62
C PRO A 318 -5.11 14.22 -23.52
N VAL A 319 -5.80 15.33 -23.20
CA VAL A 319 -7.08 15.30 -22.47
C VAL A 319 -8.10 14.62 -23.39
N VAL A 320 -8.47 13.38 -23.06
CA VAL A 320 -9.35 12.54 -23.90
C VAL A 320 -10.82 12.71 -23.55
N LYS A 321 -11.12 12.91 -22.26
CA LYS A 321 -12.42 13.36 -21.80
C LYS A 321 -12.26 14.80 -21.35
N LEU A 322 -13.07 15.70 -21.88
CA LEU A 322 -13.26 16.96 -21.18
C LEU A 322 -13.87 16.64 -19.81
N PRO A 323 -13.48 17.34 -18.74
CA PRO A 323 -14.42 17.53 -17.64
C PRO A 323 -15.60 18.27 -18.27
N GLU A 324 -16.66 17.54 -18.60
CA GLU A 324 -17.85 18.12 -19.23
C GLU A 324 -18.28 19.34 -18.40
N ASP A 325 -18.57 20.47 -19.06
CA ASP A 325 -19.17 21.62 -18.39
C ASP A 325 -20.63 21.28 -18.10
N THR A 326 -20.75 20.41 -17.11
CA THR A 326 -21.94 19.65 -16.69
C THR A 326 -23.01 20.57 -16.16
N SER A 327 -22.65 21.81 -15.83
CA SER A 327 -23.58 22.91 -15.59
C SER A 327 -24.54 23.08 -16.78
N VAL A 328 -24.02 23.35 -17.98
CA VAL A 328 -24.80 23.56 -19.20
C VAL A 328 -25.30 22.23 -19.74
N LEU A 329 -24.48 21.16 -19.71
CA LEU A 329 -24.88 19.90 -20.31
C LEU A 329 -25.99 19.17 -19.52
N TYR A 330 -25.92 19.13 -18.18
CA TYR A 330 -27.04 18.57 -17.40
C TYR A 330 -28.21 19.53 -17.29
N ALA A 331 -28.04 20.85 -17.20
CA ALA A 331 -29.20 21.75 -17.31
C ALA A 331 -29.91 21.56 -18.66
N LYS A 332 -29.17 21.34 -19.74
CA LYS A 332 -29.74 21.02 -21.05
C LYS A 332 -30.36 19.63 -21.11
N ILE A 333 -29.74 18.59 -20.54
CA ILE A 333 -30.34 17.25 -20.44
C ILE A 333 -31.62 17.29 -19.60
N ASP A 334 -31.61 17.88 -18.40
CA ASP A 334 -32.80 17.99 -17.53
C ASP A 334 -33.92 18.83 -18.20
N SER A 335 -33.56 19.82 -19.03
CA SER A 335 -34.52 20.57 -19.86
C SER A 335 -35.03 19.75 -21.05
N LEU A 336 -34.17 18.92 -21.66
CA LEU A 336 -34.51 18.05 -22.77
C LEU A 336 -35.34 16.87 -22.31
N GLU A 337 -35.08 16.26 -21.16
CA GLU A 337 -35.90 15.21 -20.53
C GLU A 337 -37.29 15.75 -20.17
N LYS A 338 -37.39 16.99 -19.69
CA LYS A 338 -38.69 17.67 -19.52
C LYS A 338 -39.39 17.91 -20.85
N GLN A 339 -38.68 18.40 -21.88
CA GLN A 339 -39.23 18.57 -23.23
C GLN A 339 -39.60 17.24 -23.90
N LEU A 340 -38.87 16.15 -23.61
CA LEU A 340 -39.10 14.82 -24.16
C LEU A 340 -40.32 14.20 -23.49
N LYS A 341 -40.45 14.31 -22.16
CA LYS A 341 -41.67 13.94 -21.44
C LYS A 341 -42.90 14.75 -21.88
N GLN A 342 -42.75 16.07 -22.05
CA GLN A 342 -43.80 16.92 -22.63
C GLN A 342 -44.12 16.50 -24.07
N LYS A 343 -43.12 16.07 -24.85
CA LYS A 343 -43.33 15.54 -26.21
C LYS A 343 -43.87 14.12 -26.23
N ASP A 344 -43.65 13.30 -25.23
CA ASP A 344 -44.28 11.98 -25.10
C ASP A 344 -45.76 12.16 -24.74
N GLU A 345 -46.09 13.10 -23.85
CA GLU A 345 -47.46 13.55 -23.55
C GLU A 345 -48.13 14.17 -24.79
N GLU A 346 -47.42 15.01 -25.56
CA GLU A 346 -47.88 15.56 -26.84
C GLU A 346 -48.02 14.46 -27.91
N ILE A 347 -47.11 13.49 -27.97
CA ILE A 347 -47.17 12.32 -28.87
C ILE A 347 -48.31 11.39 -28.47
N GLU A 348 -48.69 11.28 -27.20
CA GLU A 348 -49.88 10.52 -26.80
C GLU A 348 -51.17 11.22 -27.23
N GLN A 349 -51.23 12.56 -27.11
CA GLN A 349 -52.33 13.37 -27.65
C GLN A 349 -52.38 13.33 -29.18
N LEU A 350 -51.22 13.40 -29.84
CA LEU A 350 -51.10 13.30 -31.29
C LEU A 350 -51.38 11.89 -31.78
N LYS A 351 -51.04 10.82 -31.05
CA LYS A 351 -51.44 9.44 -31.37
C LYS A 351 -52.96 9.33 -31.40
N LYS A 352 -53.66 9.86 -30.39
CA LYS A 352 -55.13 9.91 -30.38
C LYS A 352 -55.70 10.65 -31.60
N LYS A 353 -55.10 11.78 -32.01
CA LYS A 353 -55.44 12.50 -33.26
C LYS A 353 -54.99 11.79 -34.55
N ILE A 354 -53.95 10.97 -34.48
CA ILE A 354 -53.42 10.20 -35.62
C ILE A 354 -54.25 8.94 -35.83
N ASP A 355 -54.82 8.32 -34.79
CA ASP A 355 -55.84 7.28 -34.92
C ASP A 355 -57.14 7.83 -35.56
N GLU A 356 -57.46 9.12 -35.36
CA GLU A 356 -58.51 9.81 -36.14
C GLU A 356 -58.10 10.02 -37.62
N LEU A 357 -56.86 10.45 -37.87
CA LEU A 357 -56.36 10.86 -39.20
C LEU A 357 -55.87 9.70 -40.09
N LEU A 358 -55.45 8.57 -39.52
CA LEU A 358 -55.00 7.34 -40.22
C LEU A 358 -56.09 6.72 -41.10
N LYS A 359 -57.32 7.21 -41.01
CA LYS A 359 -58.41 6.97 -41.97
C LYS A 359 -58.13 7.53 -43.38
N LYS A 360 -56.98 8.18 -43.63
CA LYS A 360 -56.50 8.61 -44.96
C LYS A 360 -54.99 8.38 -45.17
N PRO A 361 -54.55 7.58 -46.16
CA PRO A 361 -53.13 7.32 -46.45
C PRO A 361 -52.58 8.02 -47.72
N LEU A 362 -51.24 8.18 -47.80
CA LEU A 362 -50.31 7.71 -48.88
C LEU A 362 -48.92 8.44 -48.82
N PRO A 363 -47.81 7.91 -49.42
CA PRO A 363 -46.46 8.02 -48.80
C PRO A 363 -45.23 8.31 -49.72
N MET A 364 -44.03 8.42 -49.10
CA MET A 364 -42.68 8.00 -49.59
C MET A 364 -42.02 8.77 -50.80
N GLU A 365 -40.71 8.73 -51.11
CA GLU A 365 -39.53 7.99 -50.58
C GLU A 365 -38.11 8.64 -50.82
N GLU A 366 -37.14 8.34 -49.92
CA GLU A 366 -35.67 8.04 -50.06
C GLU A 366 -34.64 8.78 -50.98
N LYS A 367 -33.32 8.38 -50.91
CA LYS A 367 -32.14 9.28 -51.17
C LYS A 367 -30.76 8.80 -51.81
N PRO A 368 -29.87 7.97 -51.20
CA PRO A 368 -28.46 8.41 -50.95
C PRO A 368 -27.21 7.54 -51.40
N LYS A 369 -25.98 8.16 -51.44
CA LYS A 369 -24.54 7.62 -51.41
C LYS A 369 -23.69 7.80 -52.70
N LYS A 370 -22.33 7.63 -52.82
CA LYS A 370 -21.11 7.23 -51.99
C LYS A 370 -19.87 8.17 -52.37
N SER A 371 -18.51 8.05 -52.28
CA SER A 371 -17.33 7.14 -51.97
C SER A 371 -16.12 8.02 -51.46
N GLU A 372 -14.86 7.67 -51.07
CA GLU A 372 -13.88 6.52 -51.07
C GLU A 372 -13.00 6.32 -52.36
N VAL A 373 -11.70 5.85 -52.44
CA VAL A 373 -10.82 4.93 -51.64
C VAL A 373 -9.23 5.10 -51.80
N LYS A 374 -8.47 5.52 -50.75
CA LYS A 374 -7.20 4.92 -50.15
C LYS A 374 -5.82 4.74 -50.98
N PRO A 375 -4.72 3.98 -50.56
CA PRO A 375 -3.47 4.47 -49.85
C PRO A 375 -2.06 3.77 -50.15
N GLU A 376 -1.09 3.68 -49.17
CA GLU A 376 0.16 2.79 -49.03
C GLU A 376 1.56 3.30 -49.56
N LYS A 377 2.84 2.83 -49.28
CA LYS A 377 3.65 1.88 -48.39
C LYS A 377 5.22 2.13 -48.57
N VAL A 378 6.27 1.40 -48.05
CA VAL A 378 6.81 1.17 -46.65
C VAL A 378 8.28 0.56 -46.50
N ALA A 379 9.16 1.08 -45.61
CA ALA A 379 10.27 0.42 -44.78
C ALA A 379 11.71 -0.01 -45.34
N PRO A 380 12.60 -0.84 -44.67
CA PRO A 380 13.68 -0.45 -43.68
C PRO A 380 15.08 -1.24 -43.58
N LYS A 381 15.95 -0.93 -42.54
CA LYS A 381 16.97 -1.79 -41.77
C LYS A 381 18.41 -2.12 -42.35
N PRO A 382 19.40 -2.78 -41.63
CA PRO A 382 19.89 -2.80 -40.21
C PRO A 382 21.47 -2.93 -39.98
N THR A 383 22.00 -3.12 -38.74
CA THR A 383 23.46 -3.35 -38.40
C THR A 383 23.80 -4.17 -37.09
N PRO A 384 24.98 -4.86 -37.00
CA PRO A 384 25.68 -5.40 -35.77
C PRO A 384 27.22 -5.02 -35.74
N THR A 385 28.26 -5.53 -34.99
CA THR A 385 28.58 -6.65 -34.02
C THR A 385 29.83 -6.30 -33.11
N ILE A 386 30.43 -7.20 -32.28
CA ILE A 386 31.48 -6.92 -31.21
C ILE A 386 32.60 -8.02 -31.03
N PRO A 387 33.89 -7.70 -30.66
CA PRO A 387 35.01 -8.65 -30.32
C PRO A 387 35.90 -8.36 -29.03
N GLU A 388 36.86 -9.25 -28.65
CA GLU A 388 37.91 -9.11 -27.57
C GLU A 388 39.12 -10.12 -27.71
N GLU A 389 40.24 -9.98 -26.96
CA GLU A 389 41.09 -11.11 -26.45
C GLU A 389 41.94 -10.77 -25.18
N LYS A 390 42.54 -11.77 -24.47
CA LYS A 390 43.21 -11.65 -23.13
C LYS A 390 44.47 -12.53 -22.96
N LYS A 391 45.37 -12.26 -21.97
CA LYS A 391 46.60 -13.07 -21.74
C LYS A 391 47.19 -13.09 -20.30
N LYS A 392 47.47 -14.32 -19.80
CA LYS A 392 48.36 -14.77 -18.67
C LYS A 392 48.26 -14.09 -17.28
N LEU A 393 48.84 -14.77 -16.27
CA LEU A 393 48.59 -14.52 -14.84
C LEU A 393 49.57 -13.51 -14.21
N THR A 394 49.11 -12.84 -13.16
CA THR A 394 49.68 -11.66 -12.50
C THR A 394 49.56 -11.80 -10.96
N PRO A 395 50.06 -10.86 -10.12
CA PRO A 395 49.89 -10.93 -8.65
C PRO A 395 48.43 -11.08 -8.19
N LYS A 396 47.47 -10.59 -8.99
CA LYS A 396 46.03 -10.81 -8.80
C LYS A 396 45.67 -12.29 -8.69
N GLN A 397 46.19 -13.15 -9.57
CA GLN A 397 45.85 -14.57 -9.52
C GLN A 397 46.52 -15.34 -8.38
N GLN A 398 47.62 -14.83 -7.80
CA GLN A 398 48.19 -15.37 -6.56
C GLN A 398 47.29 -15.05 -5.35
N TYR A 399 46.70 -13.86 -5.35
CA TYR A 399 45.65 -13.49 -4.39
C TYR A 399 44.37 -14.33 -4.61
N GLU A 400 43.92 -14.54 -5.86
CA GLU A 400 42.73 -15.36 -6.16
C GLU A 400 42.92 -16.82 -5.70
N ASP A 401 44.06 -17.46 -5.95
CA ASP A 401 44.36 -18.80 -5.43
C ASP A 401 44.34 -18.85 -3.90
N MET A 402 45.03 -17.93 -3.21
CA MET A 402 45.01 -17.90 -1.73
C MET A 402 43.64 -17.58 -1.15
N PHE A 403 42.84 -16.74 -1.79
CA PHE A 403 41.49 -16.41 -1.34
C PHE A 403 40.49 -17.55 -1.63
N ASN A 404 40.60 -18.23 -2.76
CA ASN A 404 39.80 -19.42 -3.07
C ASN A 404 40.06 -20.55 -2.06
N ARG A 405 41.32 -20.81 -1.69
CA ARG A 405 41.66 -21.79 -0.64
C ARG A 405 41.10 -21.44 0.75
N TYR A 406 40.84 -20.15 1.03
CA TYR A 406 40.06 -19.73 2.19
C TYR A 406 38.57 -20.05 1.98
N LEU A 407 37.99 -19.69 0.83
CA LEU A 407 36.59 -19.94 0.50
C LEU A 407 36.23 -21.44 0.57
N ASP A 408 37.13 -22.32 0.16
CA ASP A 408 36.98 -23.79 0.23
C ASP A 408 36.94 -24.34 1.67
N ARG A 409 37.46 -23.59 2.65
CA ARG A 409 37.64 -24.03 4.05
C ARG A 409 36.84 -23.21 5.07
N LYS A 410 36.23 -22.10 4.66
CA LYS A 410 35.61 -21.12 5.58
C LYS A 410 34.51 -21.72 6.47
N GLU A 411 33.82 -22.76 6.02
CA GLU A 411 32.76 -23.40 6.81
C GLU A 411 33.27 -24.42 7.85
N THR A 412 34.57 -24.75 7.85
CA THR A 412 35.20 -25.61 8.87
C THR A 412 36.05 -24.82 9.88
N LEU A 413 35.96 -23.49 9.87
CA LEU A 413 36.76 -22.59 10.71
C LEU A 413 35.85 -21.75 11.63
N PRO A 414 36.17 -21.62 12.94
CA PRO A 414 35.50 -20.68 13.83
C PRO A 414 35.56 -19.24 13.29
N LEU A 415 34.55 -18.41 13.59
CA LEU A 415 34.44 -17.05 13.05
C LEU A 415 35.68 -16.19 13.34
N VAL A 416 36.27 -16.33 14.53
CA VAL A 416 37.52 -15.64 14.91
C VAL A 416 38.71 -16.04 14.03
N GLU A 417 38.77 -17.30 13.58
CA GLU A 417 39.83 -17.79 12.69
C GLU A 417 39.60 -17.38 11.23
N ARG A 418 38.34 -17.32 10.79
CA ARG A 418 37.97 -16.76 9.48
C ARG A 418 38.42 -15.30 9.37
N ILE A 419 38.09 -14.47 10.37
CA ILE A 419 38.49 -13.06 10.44
C ILE A 419 40.02 -12.94 10.33
N LYS A 420 40.75 -13.60 11.23
CA LYS A 420 42.23 -13.61 11.26
C LYS A 420 42.86 -14.09 9.94
N THR A 421 42.25 -15.04 9.26
CA THR A 421 42.72 -15.56 7.97
C THR A 421 42.54 -14.51 6.86
N VAL A 422 41.36 -13.89 6.76
CA VAL A 422 41.07 -12.88 5.73
C VAL A 422 41.88 -11.60 5.96
N GLU A 423 42.05 -11.17 7.21
CA GLU A 423 42.97 -10.08 7.59
C GLU A 423 44.43 -10.37 7.15
N THR A 424 44.89 -11.61 7.29
CA THR A 424 46.23 -12.03 6.86
C THR A 424 46.39 -11.96 5.33
N ILE A 425 45.37 -12.40 4.57
CA ILE A 425 45.34 -12.29 3.10
C ILE A 425 45.36 -10.82 2.67
N ILE A 426 44.52 -9.96 3.27
CA ILE A 426 44.51 -8.52 2.99
C ILE A 426 45.89 -7.91 3.28
N LYS A 427 46.47 -8.19 4.46
CA LYS A 427 47.79 -7.67 4.86
C LYS A 427 48.92 -8.10 3.91
N GLN A 428 48.84 -9.29 3.31
CA GLN A 428 49.85 -9.82 2.39
C GLN A 428 49.79 -9.20 0.98
N PHE A 429 48.60 -8.81 0.51
CA PHE A 429 48.32 -8.45 -0.88
C PHE A 429 47.84 -7.01 -1.13
N LYS A 430 47.42 -6.25 -0.09
CA LYS A 430 46.87 -4.89 -0.24
C LYS A 430 47.76 -3.90 -1.01
N ASP A 431 49.08 -4.07 -0.93
CA ASP A 431 50.07 -3.21 -1.59
C ASP A 431 50.57 -3.81 -2.94
N LYS A 432 49.91 -4.86 -3.45
CA LYS A 432 50.37 -5.67 -4.61
C LYS A 432 49.29 -5.97 -5.64
N THR A 433 48.02 -5.94 -5.25
CA THR A 433 46.85 -6.17 -6.13
C THR A 433 45.58 -5.65 -5.47
N ASP A 434 44.51 -5.50 -6.24
CA ASP A 434 43.17 -5.33 -5.70
C ASP A 434 42.81 -6.54 -4.80
N VAL A 435 42.39 -6.23 -3.57
CA VAL A 435 41.93 -7.19 -2.53
C VAL A 435 40.46 -7.01 -2.16
N SER A 436 39.67 -6.33 -3.02
CA SER A 436 38.28 -5.93 -2.74
C SER A 436 37.36 -7.09 -2.35
N SER A 437 37.55 -8.30 -2.88
CA SER A 437 36.74 -9.47 -2.49
C SER A 437 37.01 -9.92 -1.05
N ALA A 438 38.28 -9.92 -0.63
CA ALA A 438 38.66 -10.21 0.74
C ALA A 438 38.20 -9.10 1.70
N GLN A 439 38.28 -7.83 1.30
CA GLN A 439 37.72 -6.73 2.12
C GLN A 439 36.20 -6.82 2.27
N LYS A 440 35.47 -7.24 1.22
CA LYS A 440 34.02 -7.51 1.29
C LYS A 440 33.70 -8.68 2.24
N GLU A 441 34.47 -9.76 2.19
CA GLU A 441 34.33 -10.88 3.13
C GLU A 441 34.64 -10.45 4.57
N LEU A 442 35.74 -9.74 4.83
CA LEU A 442 36.06 -9.25 6.18
C LEU A 442 34.93 -8.37 6.75
N ASN A 443 34.37 -7.47 5.93
CA ASN A 443 33.23 -6.64 6.33
C ASN A 443 31.97 -7.49 6.62
N SER A 444 31.78 -8.63 5.93
CA SER A 444 30.72 -9.60 6.21
C SER A 444 30.94 -10.33 7.54
N LEU A 445 32.16 -10.82 7.78
CA LEU A 445 32.52 -11.55 9.01
C LEU A 445 32.43 -10.64 10.25
N LEU A 446 32.88 -9.39 10.16
CA LEU A 446 32.74 -8.41 11.24
C LEU A 446 31.26 -8.05 11.50
N LYS A 447 30.41 -8.03 10.47
CA LYS A 447 28.95 -7.87 10.63
C LYS A 447 28.32 -9.08 11.34
N GLN A 448 28.76 -10.31 11.02
CA GLN A 448 28.32 -11.53 11.71
C GLN A 448 28.76 -11.53 13.18
N GLN A 449 30.01 -11.14 13.46
CA GLN A 449 30.53 -11.04 14.83
C GLN A 449 29.75 -10.01 15.66
N LYS A 450 29.42 -8.85 15.06
CA LYS A 450 28.55 -7.86 15.71
C LYS A 450 27.14 -8.42 15.97
N ALA A 451 26.51 -9.05 14.99
CA ALA A 451 25.17 -9.63 15.17
C ALA A 451 25.14 -10.67 16.31
N ALA A 452 26.18 -11.51 16.41
CA ALA A 452 26.32 -12.47 17.50
C ALA A 452 26.57 -11.80 18.87
N ASN A 453 27.30 -10.67 18.93
CA ASN A 453 27.39 -9.86 20.14
C ASN A 453 26.03 -9.31 20.57
N ASP A 454 25.26 -8.78 19.62
CA ASP A 454 23.97 -8.16 19.89
C ASP A 454 22.96 -9.24 20.37
N GLU A 455 22.98 -10.44 19.78
CA GLU A 455 22.21 -11.61 20.25
C GLU A 455 22.68 -12.11 21.63
N LEU A 456 23.99 -12.08 21.92
CA LEU A 456 24.54 -12.41 23.24
C LEU A 456 24.03 -11.44 24.34
N GLN A 457 23.86 -10.14 24.05
CA GLN A 457 23.26 -9.21 25.00
C GLN A 457 21.75 -9.48 25.20
N MET A 458 21.00 -9.86 24.15
CA MET A 458 19.61 -10.31 24.30
C MET A 458 19.52 -11.57 25.17
N SER A 459 20.42 -12.54 24.93
CA SER A 459 20.55 -13.78 25.70
C SER A 459 20.83 -13.51 27.18
N LYS A 460 21.69 -12.52 27.47
CA LYS A 460 22.01 -12.05 28.82
C LYS A 460 20.81 -11.41 29.53
N ASN A 461 20.07 -10.55 28.83
CA ASN A 461 18.86 -9.92 29.36
C ASN A 461 17.76 -10.95 29.65
N TYR A 462 17.59 -11.95 28.77
CA TYR A 462 16.66 -13.06 28.97
C TYR A 462 17.05 -13.93 30.19
N TYR A 463 18.34 -14.25 30.35
CA TYR A 463 18.85 -14.95 31.54
C TYR A 463 18.51 -14.20 32.84
N TYR A 464 18.78 -12.90 32.92
CA TYR A 464 18.45 -12.13 34.13
C TYR A 464 16.93 -12.02 34.37
N LYS A 465 16.10 -11.98 33.32
CA LYS A 465 14.64 -12.04 33.45
C LYS A 465 14.18 -13.36 34.07
N LEU A 466 14.66 -14.51 33.59
CA LEU A 466 14.36 -15.83 34.19
C LEU A 466 14.86 -15.91 35.64
N LYS A 467 16.09 -15.44 35.91
CA LYS A 467 16.65 -15.39 37.27
C LYS A 467 15.77 -14.56 38.21
N SER A 468 15.23 -13.43 37.75
CA SER A 468 14.30 -12.58 38.53
C SER A 468 12.91 -13.21 38.73
N ALA A 469 12.51 -14.16 37.87
CA ALA A 469 11.25 -14.89 37.96
C ALA A 469 11.32 -16.16 38.84
N GLY A 470 12.48 -16.44 39.46
CA GLY A 470 12.65 -17.60 40.34
C GLY A 470 12.90 -18.94 39.64
N THR A 471 13.30 -18.93 38.35
CA THR A 471 13.63 -20.14 37.58
C THR A 471 14.67 -21.03 38.30
N PRO A 472 14.49 -22.37 38.36
CA PRO A 472 15.42 -23.27 39.04
C PRO A 472 16.88 -23.17 38.58
N ALA A 473 17.81 -23.32 39.54
CA ALA A 473 19.24 -23.21 39.29
C ALA A 473 19.78 -24.25 38.25
N SER A 474 19.13 -25.40 38.13
CA SER A 474 19.40 -26.42 37.10
C SER A 474 19.12 -25.91 35.68
N GLU A 475 17.96 -25.28 35.48
CA GLU A 475 17.57 -24.68 34.19
C GLU A 475 18.45 -23.48 33.85
N LEU A 476 18.76 -22.63 34.83
CA LEU A 476 19.68 -21.51 34.67
C LEU A 476 21.10 -21.97 34.30
N LYS A 477 21.62 -23.03 34.93
CA LYS A 477 22.89 -23.69 34.55
C LYS A 477 22.82 -24.21 33.10
N ALA A 478 21.73 -24.88 32.71
CA ALA A 478 21.55 -25.41 31.36
C ALA A 478 21.40 -24.31 30.29
N LEU A 479 20.82 -23.15 30.63
CA LEU A 479 20.78 -21.98 29.75
C LEU A 479 22.19 -21.39 29.56
N LEU A 480 22.92 -21.10 30.65
CA LEU A 480 24.28 -20.54 30.57
C LEU A 480 25.26 -21.46 29.83
N GLY A 481 25.18 -22.77 30.06
CA GLY A 481 26.00 -23.75 29.32
C GLY A 481 25.75 -23.73 27.81
N ARG A 482 24.49 -23.52 27.38
CA ARG A 482 24.12 -23.37 25.96
C ARG A 482 24.58 -22.02 25.38
N ILE A 483 24.45 -20.93 26.14
CA ILE A 483 24.99 -19.62 25.76
C ILE A 483 26.50 -19.72 25.54
N LYS A 484 27.24 -20.33 26.48
CA LYS A 484 28.69 -20.53 26.34
C LYS A 484 29.02 -21.33 25.07
N LYS A 485 28.38 -22.48 24.86
CA LYS A 485 28.61 -23.32 23.67
C LYS A 485 28.25 -22.64 22.35
N LYS A 486 27.18 -21.82 22.30
CA LYS A 486 26.77 -21.14 21.06
C LYS A 486 27.77 -20.08 20.60
N TYR A 487 28.31 -19.30 21.53
CA TYR A 487 29.17 -18.14 21.21
C TYR A 487 30.68 -18.43 21.33
N GLU A 488 31.05 -19.66 21.70
CA GLU A 488 32.42 -20.17 21.60
C GLU A 488 32.93 -20.07 20.15
N GLY A 489 34.17 -19.60 19.96
CA GLY A 489 34.73 -19.36 18.61
C GLY A 489 34.29 -18.06 17.90
N TYR A 490 33.34 -17.28 18.45
CA TYR A 490 32.98 -15.96 17.92
C TYR A 490 33.90 -14.82 18.39
N GLY A 491 34.75 -15.06 19.40
CA GLY A 491 35.64 -14.04 19.96
C GLY A 491 34.95 -12.99 20.84
N LEU A 492 33.81 -13.35 21.45
CA LEU A 492 32.99 -12.48 22.30
C LEU A 492 33.34 -12.61 23.79
N ASP A 493 33.01 -11.61 24.61
CA ASP A 493 33.23 -11.69 26.06
C ASP A 493 32.14 -12.54 26.75
N LEU A 494 32.54 -13.75 27.16
CA LEU A 494 31.71 -14.71 27.88
C LEU A 494 32.01 -14.78 29.38
N LYS A 495 32.85 -13.89 29.94
CA LYS A 495 33.20 -13.90 31.39
C LYS A 495 31.99 -13.89 32.30
N TRP A 496 30.98 -13.08 31.96
CA TRP A 496 29.73 -13.00 32.71
C TRP A 496 28.98 -14.34 32.77
N VAL A 497 29.11 -15.19 31.74
CA VAL A 497 28.51 -16.53 31.69
C VAL A 497 29.21 -17.45 32.69
N ASP A 498 30.55 -17.41 32.72
CA ASP A 498 31.36 -18.20 33.66
C ASP A 498 31.20 -17.73 35.12
N GLU A 499 31.06 -16.43 35.35
CA GLU A 499 30.74 -15.87 36.67
C GLU A 499 29.36 -16.33 37.17
N GLU A 500 28.32 -16.24 36.35
CA GLU A 500 26.98 -16.69 36.74
C GLU A 500 26.89 -18.22 36.87
N LEU A 501 27.65 -18.98 36.07
CA LEU A 501 27.80 -20.43 36.25
C LEU A 501 28.47 -20.77 37.59
N GLN A 502 29.43 -19.97 38.06
CA GLN A 502 30.02 -20.13 39.40
C GLN A 502 29.04 -19.77 40.52
N LYS A 503 28.30 -18.66 40.39
CA LYS A 503 27.31 -18.19 41.39
C LYS A 503 26.14 -19.17 41.58
N LEU A 504 25.87 -20.05 40.61
CA LEU A 504 24.82 -21.05 40.67
C LEU A 504 25.27 -22.43 41.18
N LYS A 505 26.57 -22.66 41.46
CA LYS A 505 27.16 -24.00 41.68
C LYS A 505 26.51 -24.78 42.81
#